data_AF-A0A838I0Z7-F1
#
_entry.id   AF-A0A838I0Z7-F1
#
_cell.length_a   1.000
_cell.length_b   1.000
_cell.length_c   1.000
_cell.angle_alpha   90.00
_cell.angle_beta   90.00
_cell.angle_gamma   90.00
#
_symmetry.space_group_name_H-M   'P 1'
#
loop_
_entity.id
_entity.type
_entity.pdbx_description
1 polymer ?
#
loop_
_entity_poly.entity_id
_entity_poly.type
_entity_poly.pdbx_seq_one_letter_code
_entity_poly.pdbx_strand_id
1 'polypeptide(L)'
;AVVLTAWLAGADPRSGPPFDPLQQLGMFYLDEPAPLLDGLGQTPGEPLLLVVCTGCEAPAVGGRVTITDDPEVALAYGLLTNDGRVGPGYAVIDGDGRVRYRTFDPNLAANDREMDVMLQGAR
;
A
#
# COMPACT_ATOMS: atom_id res chain seq x y z
N ALA A 1 53.56 -20.03 9.51
CA ALA A 1 52.66 -20.68 8.54
C ALA A 1 51.26 -20.63 9.12
N VAL A 2 50.31 -20.00 8.42
CA VAL A 2 48.90 -19.98 8.85
C VAL A 2 48.09 -20.62 7.72
N VAL A 3 47.40 -21.70 8.06
CA VAL A 3 46.56 -22.48 7.15
C VAL A 3 45.18 -21.83 7.13
N LEU A 4 44.75 -21.36 5.96
CA LEU A 4 43.37 -20.95 5.69
C LEU A 4 42.59 -22.18 5.24
N THR A 5 41.63 -22.64 6.06
CA THR A 5 40.64 -23.64 5.65
C THR A 5 39.34 -22.91 5.35
N ALA A 6 39.01 -22.79 4.07
CA ALA A 6 37.71 -22.34 3.61
C ALA A 6 36.70 -23.51 3.72
N TRP A 7 35.60 -23.30 4.43
CA TRP A 7 34.45 -24.20 4.39
C TRP A 7 33.38 -23.60 3.46
N LEU A 8 33.16 -24.28 2.34
CA LEU A 8 31.91 -24.17 1.58
C LEU A 8 30.86 -25.00 2.33
N ALA A 9 29.87 -24.36 2.92
CA ALA A 9 28.68 -25.00 3.47
C ALA A 9 27.44 -24.34 2.85
N GLY A 10 26.50 -25.19 2.41
CA GLY A 10 25.42 -24.87 1.50
C GLY A 10 24.47 -23.76 1.96
N ALA A 11 23.91 -23.07 0.98
CA ALA A 11 22.85 -22.10 1.21
C ALA A 11 21.59 -22.80 1.76
N ASP A 12 21.25 -22.50 3.01
CA ASP A 12 19.94 -22.76 3.60
C ASP A 12 18.95 -21.73 3.01
N PRO A 13 17.82 -22.14 2.40
CA PRO A 13 16.80 -21.21 1.88
C PRO A 13 16.17 -20.31 2.97
N ARG A 14 16.51 -20.49 4.25
CA ARG A 14 16.17 -19.59 5.36
C ARG A 14 17.15 -18.42 5.58
N SER A 15 18.15 -18.26 4.73
CA SER A 15 19.15 -17.18 4.79
C SER A 15 18.78 -15.91 4.03
N GLY A 16 17.48 -15.69 3.77
CA GLY A 16 16.97 -14.34 3.56
C GLY A 16 17.08 -13.54 4.86
N PRO A 17 17.30 -12.22 4.82
CA PRO A 17 17.34 -11.41 6.03
C PRO A 17 16.05 -11.64 6.86
N PRO A 18 16.14 -11.65 8.20
CA PRO A 18 14.97 -11.86 9.04
C PRO A 18 13.92 -10.79 8.71
N PHE A 19 12.72 -11.25 8.41
CA PHE A 19 11.54 -10.40 8.29
C PHE A 19 11.33 -9.73 9.65
N ASP A 20 11.54 -8.41 9.73
CA ASP A 20 11.33 -7.64 10.96
C ASP A 20 9.90 -7.08 10.97
N PRO A 21 8.98 -7.65 11.76
CA PRO A 21 7.60 -7.17 11.83
C PRO A 21 7.48 -5.75 12.42
N LEU A 22 8.55 -5.17 12.98
CA LEU A 22 8.57 -3.78 13.44
C LEU A 22 8.85 -2.76 12.31
N GLN A 23 9.35 -3.18 11.14
CA GLN A 23 9.29 -2.34 9.93
C GLN A 23 7.85 -2.12 9.43
N GLN A 24 6.89 -2.92 9.92
CA GLN A 24 5.49 -2.88 9.52
C GLN A 24 4.68 -1.80 10.25
N LEU A 25 5.28 -1.06 11.20
CA LEU A 25 4.63 0.03 11.96
C LEU A 25 5.14 1.43 11.58
N GLY A 26 6.01 1.54 10.56
CA GLY A 26 6.38 2.81 9.98
C GLY A 26 5.34 3.23 8.94
N MET A 27 4.45 4.16 9.31
CA MET A 27 3.66 4.96 8.38
C MET A 27 4.51 5.34 7.17
N PHE A 28 4.27 4.72 6.02
CA PHE A 28 4.89 5.19 4.81
C PHE A 28 4.08 6.37 4.29
N TYR A 29 4.52 7.58 4.65
CA TYR A 29 4.45 8.66 3.68
C TYR A 29 5.35 8.23 2.51
N LEU A 30 4.76 7.58 1.50
CA LEU A 30 5.52 7.25 0.30
C LEU A 30 5.56 8.53 -0.52
N ASP A 31 6.75 8.96 -0.89
CA ASP A 31 6.90 9.96 -1.93
C ASP A 31 7.26 9.26 -3.25
N GLU A 32 6.60 8.12 -3.48
CA GLU A 32 6.85 7.21 -4.59
C GLU A 32 5.76 7.35 -5.65
N PRO A 33 6.10 7.21 -6.94
CA PRO A 33 5.11 7.15 -8.00
C PRO A 33 4.08 6.05 -7.74
N ALA A 34 2.81 6.38 -7.93
CA ALA A 34 1.69 5.46 -7.82
C ALA A 34 1.78 4.34 -8.86
N PRO A 35 1.84 3.07 -8.45
CA PRO A 35 1.79 1.95 -9.37
C PRO A 35 0.48 1.91 -10.14
N LEU A 36 0.51 1.47 -11.40
CA LEU A 36 -0.68 1.22 -12.22
C LEU A 36 -1.62 2.44 -12.38
N LEU A 37 -1.10 3.66 -12.20
CA LEU A 37 -1.89 4.89 -12.11
C LEU A 37 -2.82 5.12 -13.31
N ASP A 38 -2.37 4.78 -14.52
CA ASP A 38 -3.15 4.94 -15.76
C ASP A 38 -4.50 4.18 -15.72
N GLY A 39 -4.57 3.08 -14.97
CA GLY A 39 -5.78 2.27 -14.81
C GLY A 39 -6.70 2.71 -13.66
N LEU A 40 -6.25 3.65 -12.81
CA LEU A 40 -6.96 4.04 -11.58
C LEU A 40 -7.86 5.27 -11.77
N GLY A 41 -7.87 5.87 -12.96
CA GLY A 41 -8.70 7.05 -13.25
C GLY A 41 -8.23 8.33 -12.56
N GLN A 42 -6.92 8.44 -12.28
CA GLN A 42 -6.31 9.64 -11.75
C GLN A 42 -6.49 10.82 -12.72
N THR A 43 -6.81 12.00 -12.19
CA THR A 43 -6.74 13.25 -12.95
C THR A 43 -5.58 14.08 -12.40
N PRO A 44 -4.68 14.62 -13.25
CA PRO A 44 -3.61 15.50 -12.79
C PRO A 44 -4.14 16.67 -11.97
N GLY A 45 -3.51 16.94 -10.83
CA GLY A 45 -3.89 18.02 -9.91
C GLY A 45 -5.07 17.71 -8.98
N GLU A 46 -5.66 16.51 -9.05
CA GLU A 46 -6.75 16.10 -8.16
C GLU A 46 -6.33 14.84 -7.38
N PRO A 47 -6.33 14.85 -6.04
CA PRO A 47 -6.03 13.65 -5.26
C PRO A 47 -7.05 12.53 -5.47
N LEU A 48 -6.57 11.30 -5.35
CA LEU A 48 -7.37 10.08 -5.48
C LEU A 48 -7.28 9.26 -4.20
N LEU A 49 -8.43 8.78 -3.74
CA LEU A 49 -8.52 7.70 -2.77
C LEU A 49 -8.68 6.37 -3.53
N LEU A 50 -7.65 5.53 -3.50
CA LEU A 50 -7.73 4.16 -3.97
C LEU A 50 -8.19 3.28 -2.81
N VAL A 51 -9.37 2.69 -2.91
CA VAL A 51 -9.91 1.72 -1.95
C VAL A 51 -9.75 0.33 -2.54
N VAL A 52 -9.04 -0.54 -1.82
CA VAL A 52 -8.80 -1.93 -2.22
C VAL A 52 -9.58 -2.83 -1.29
N CYS A 53 -10.64 -3.43 -1.80
CA CYS A 53 -11.60 -4.15 -0.97
C CYS A 53 -12.63 -4.92 -1.82
N THR A 54 -12.96 -6.13 -1.37
CA THR A 54 -14.03 -6.94 -1.94
C THR A 54 -15.37 -6.63 -1.27
N GLY A 55 -16.31 -6.05 -2.02
CA GLY A 55 -17.71 -5.90 -1.60
C GLY A 55 -17.98 -4.91 -0.46
N CYS A 56 -17.10 -3.94 -0.22
CA CYS A 56 -17.42 -2.83 0.69
C CYS A 56 -18.19 -1.72 0.00
N GLU A 57 -18.80 -0.89 0.85
CA GLU A 57 -19.36 0.39 0.45
C GLU A 57 -18.24 1.42 0.23
N ALA A 58 -18.49 2.32 -0.73
CA ALA A 58 -17.62 3.45 -0.98
C ALA A 58 -17.58 4.39 0.24
N PRO A 59 -16.40 4.85 0.69
CA PRO A 59 -16.34 5.89 1.70
C PRO A 59 -16.93 7.20 1.16
N ALA A 60 -17.65 7.94 2.00
CA ALA A 60 -18.32 9.18 1.62
C ALA A 60 -17.41 10.40 1.82
N VAL A 61 -16.40 10.53 0.95
CA VAL A 61 -15.35 11.57 1.05
C VAL A 61 -15.43 12.65 -0.02
N GLY A 62 -14.90 13.82 0.29
CA GLY A 62 -14.74 14.98 -0.60
C GLY A 62 -13.53 14.85 -1.54
N GLY A 63 -13.61 13.95 -2.51
CA GLY A 63 -12.58 13.77 -3.54
C GLY A 63 -12.92 12.65 -4.52
N ARG A 64 -11.99 12.33 -5.43
CA ARG A 64 -12.16 11.16 -6.29
C ARG A 64 -11.88 9.89 -5.49
N VAL A 65 -12.74 8.89 -5.68
CA VAL A 65 -12.59 7.55 -5.10
C VAL A 65 -12.61 6.53 -6.23
N THR A 66 -11.62 5.63 -6.23
CA THR A 66 -11.59 4.44 -7.08
C THR A 66 -11.61 3.22 -6.18
N ILE A 67 -12.56 2.31 -6.40
CA ILE A 67 -12.70 1.08 -5.63
C ILE A 67 -12.34 -0.09 -6.54
N THR A 68 -11.52 -1.00 -6.04
CA THR A 68 -11.12 -2.19 -6.78
C THR A 68 -10.98 -3.40 -5.86
N ASP A 69 -11.27 -4.58 -6.39
CA ASP A 69 -10.98 -5.87 -5.79
C ASP A 69 -9.89 -6.64 -6.56
N ASP A 70 -9.19 -5.95 -7.47
CA ASP A 70 -8.13 -6.54 -8.30
C ASP A 70 -6.91 -6.93 -7.43
N PRO A 71 -6.52 -8.22 -7.41
CA PRO A 71 -5.36 -8.70 -6.65
C PRO A 71 -4.03 -8.14 -7.17
N GLU A 72 -3.90 -7.78 -8.45
CA GLU A 72 -2.68 -7.16 -8.98
C GLU A 72 -2.50 -5.75 -8.42
N VAL A 73 -3.59 -4.97 -8.36
CA VAL A 73 -3.59 -3.65 -7.72
C VAL A 73 -3.33 -3.79 -6.22
N ALA A 74 -3.99 -4.73 -5.55
CA ALA A 74 -3.75 -5.01 -4.14
C ALA A 74 -2.28 -5.36 -3.86
N LEU A 75 -1.65 -6.19 -4.69
CA LEU A 75 -0.24 -6.52 -4.58
C LEU A 75 0.64 -5.30 -4.79
N ALA A 76 0.41 -4.54 -5.85
CA ALA A 76 1.22 -3.37 -6.22
C ALA A 76 1.19 -2.28 -5.14
N TYR A 77 0.05 -2.12 -4.45
CA TYR A 77 -0.11 -1.17 -3.35
C TYR A 77 0.24 -1.75 -1.97
N GLY A 78 0.58 -3.04 -1.87
CA GLY A 78 0.88 -3.70 -0.60
C GLY A 78 -0.35 -3.88 0.30
N LEU A 79 -1.53 -4.02 -0.29
CA LEU A 79 -2.84 -4.19 0.34
C LEU A 79 -3.38 -5.62 0.21
N LEU A 80 -2.48 -6.60 0.05
CA LEU A 80 -2.78 -8.02 0.25
C LEU A 80 -2.51 -8.42 1.69
N THR A 81 -3.45 -9.13 2.29
CA THR A 81 -3.25 -9.77 3.58
C THR A 81 -2.20 -10.88 3.48
N ASN A 82 -1.67 -11.33 4.62
CA ASN A 82 -0.65 -12.38 4.68
C ASN A 82 -1.10 -13.73 4.06
N ASP A 83 -2.42 -13.98 4.00
CA ASP A 83 -3.03 -15.14 3.36
C ASP A 83 -3.43 -14.89 1.90
N GLY A 84 -3.01 -13.77 1.31
CA GLY A 84 -3.19 -13.45 -0.11
C GLY A 84 -4.58 -12.91 -0.48
N ARG A 85 -5.39 -12.48 0.50
CA ARG A 85 -6.69 -11.88 0.24
C ARG A 85 -6.56 -10.38 0.01
N VAL A 86 -7.48 -9.84 -0.79
CA VAL A 86 -7.55 -8.42 -1.12
C VAL A 86 -8.19 -7.65 0.02
N GLY A 87 -7.46 -6.65 0.52
CA GLY A 87 -7.98 -5.67 1.46
C GLY A 87 -8.51 -6.26 2.78
N PRO A 88 -9.35 -5.49 3.49
CA PRO A 88 -9.73 -4.10 3.19
C PRO A 88 -8.63 -3.10 3.58
N GLY A 89 -8.43 -2.10 2.73
CA GLY A 89 -7.50 -0.99 2.96
C GLY A 89 -7.63 0.09 1.89
N TYR A 90 -6.88 1.17 2.06
CA TYR A 90 -6.88 2.27 1.10
C TYR A 90 -5.50 2.92 0.98
N ALA A 91 -5.31 3.64 -0.13
CA ALA A 91 -4.18 4.50 -0.38
C ALA A 91 -4.64 5.88 -0.85
N VAL A 92 -3.88 6.91 -0.50
CA VAL A 92 -4.08 8.29 -0.95
C VAL A 92 -2.99 8.63 -1.94
N ILE A 93 -3.39 9.06 -3.12
CA ILE A 93 -2.51 9.46 -4.22
C ILE A 93 -2.71 10.96 -4.44
N ASP A 94 -1.63 11.74 -4.45
CA ASP A 94 -1.70 13.18 -4.69
C ASP A 94 -1.96 13.54 -6.17
N GLY A 95 -2.14 14.83 -6.44
CA GLY A 95 -2.36 15.34 -7.79
C GLY A 95 -1.18 15.13 -8.75
N ASP A 96 0.02 14.86 -8.23
CA ASP A 96 1.24 14.57 -8.99
C ASP A 96 1.42 13.06 -9.25
N GLY A 97 0.48 12.24 -8.77
CA GLY A 97 0.49 10.79 -8.95
C GLY A 97 1.44 10.07 -8.01
N ARG A 98 1.64 10.56 -6.79
CA ARG A 98 2.47 9.94 -5.75
C ARG A 98 1.64 9.43 -4.58
N VAL A 99 2.04 8.29 -4.00
CA VAL A 99 1.29 7.61 -2.94
C VAL A 99 1.55 8.23 -1.57
N ARG A 100 0.83 9.26 -1.17
CA ARG A 100 1.09 9.96 0.11
C ARG A 100 0.81 9.15 1.37
N TYR A 101 -0.07 8.16 1.28
CA TYR A 101 -0.48 7.35 2.43
C TYR A 101 -1.04 6.01 1.95
N ARG A 102 -0.87 4.95 2.75
CA ARG A 102 -1.59 3.69 2.59
C ARG A 102 -1.78 3.01 3.93
N THR A 103 -2.88 2.29 4.09
CA THR A 103 -3.16 1.52 5.30
C THR A 103 -4.10 0.34 5.03
N PHE A 104 -4.00 -0.68 5.88
CA PHE A 104 -5.06 -1.66 6.04
C PHE A 104 -6.12 -1.10 6.99
N ASP A 105 -7.38 -1.18 6.58
CA ASP A 105 -8.48 -0.67 7.37
C ASP A 105 -9.70 -1.59 7.23
N PRO A 106 -9.99 -2.44 8.24
CA PRO A 106 -11.18 -3.28 8.25
C PRO A 106 -12.50 -2.53 8.41
N ASN A 107 -12.47 -1.23 8.69
CA ASN A 107 -13.67 -0.45 8.96
C ASN A 107 -13.65 0.89 8.21
N LEU A 108 -13.45 0.83 6.89
CA LEU A 108 -13.38 1.98 5.99
C LEU A 108 -14.49 3.02 6.24
N ALA A 109 -15.75 2.57 6.35
CA ALA A 109 -16.90 3.46 6.54
C ALA A 109 -16.88 4.24 7.88
N ALA A 110 -16.14 3.77 8.90
CA ALA A 110 -16.01 4.50 10.15
C ALA A 110 -14.97 5.63 10.08
N ASN A 111 -14.14 5.64 9.03
CA ASN A 111 -12.95 6.49 8.93
C ASN A 111 -13.04 7.53 7.80
N ASP A 112 -14.22 7.78 7.24
CA ASP A 112 -14.45 8.78 6.18
C ASP A 112 -13.81 10.15 6.51
N ARG A 113 -13.93 10.60 7.77
CA ARG A 113 -13.34 11.87 8.21
C ARG A 113 -11.81 11.88 8.16
N GLU A 114 -11.17 10.75 8.46
CA GLU A 114 -9.71 10.63 8.36
C GLU A 114 -9.29 10.68 6.89
N MET A 115 -9.98 9.92 6.04
CA MET A 115 -9.72 9.91 4.60
C MET A 115 -9.88 11.30 3.98
N ASP A 116 -10.90 12.07 4.38
CA ASP A 116 -11.08 13.47 3.98
C ASP A 116 -9.89 14.36 4.33
N VAL A 117 -9.37 14.22 5.55
CA VAL A 117 -8.21 15.00 6.00
C VAL A 117 -6.97 14.63 5.17
N MET A 118 -6.76 13.35 4.90
CA MET A 118 -5.62 12.90 4.09
C MET A 118 -5.73 13.39 2.64
N LEU A 119 -6.92 13.34 2.04
CA LEU A 119 -7.17 13.88 0.70
C LEU A 119 -6.95 15.39 0.62
N GLN A 120 -7.34 16.14 1.65
CA GLN A 120 -7.08 17.58 1.71
C GLN A 120 -5.58 17.89 1.81
N GLY A 121 -4.83 17.10 2.58
CA GLY A 121 -3.37 17.24 2.70
C GLY A 121 -2.58 16.79 1.48
N ALA A 122 -3.22 16.07 0.55
CA ALA A 122 -2.62 15.57 -0.69
C ALA A 122 -2.92 16.46 -1.92
N ARG A 123 -3.64 17.57 -1.75
CA ARG A 123 -3.84 18.60 -2.78
C ARG A 123 -2.61 19.49 -2.91
#